data_AF-G5DXF0-F1
#
_entry.id   AF-G5DXF0-F1
#
_cell.length_a   1.000
_cell.length_b   1.000
_cell.length_c   1.000
_cell.angle_alpha   90.00
_cell.angle_beta   90.00
_cell.angle_gamma   90.00
#
_symmetry.space_group_name_H-M   'P 1'
#
loop_
_entity.id
_entity.type
_entity.pdbx_description
1 polymer ?
#
loop_
_entity_poly.entity_id
_entity_poly.type
_entity_poly.pdbx_seq_one_letter_code
_entity_poly.pdbx_strand_id
1 'polypeptide(L)'
;CPFVKVARPDDASSKRSENQSKHTGEHEGKAKNETVDSSIIEAKCPLGYDSRSFKLGPLSCVICQALLFESSKCVPCSHVFCKGCITRFNDCPLCGADIEKIEADNDLQKVVDRFIDGHARIKRSHASTDAEAAVSDNKPVIYEDVSLDRGAFLVHHAMRAFRARNIESAKSRLSLCVTDIREQLEASPNNPELCSQLGAVLGTLGDCCRAMGDGGSAITYFQESVDALSRLPTQDMEIIHTLCVSLNKIGDLKYYDGDLQASKSYYSRSLEYRHNAMKSHSDSPSLTLDVAVSLAKVADVDKGLGDE
;
A
#
# COMPACT_ATOMS: atom_id res chain seq x y z
N CYS A 1 -16.24 30.14 26.26
CA CYS A 1 -15.67 30.83 25.08
C CYS A 1 -16.61 30.68 23.89
N PRO A 2 -16.66 31.64 22.94
CA PRO A 2 -17.81 31.79 22.03
C PRO A 2 -17.52 31.50 20.55
N PHE A 3 -18.58 31.58 19.75
CA PHE A 3 -18.63 31.56 18.27
C PHE A 3 -18.51 30.22 17.54
N VAL A 4 -19.51 29.37 17.81
CA VAL A 4 -20.23 28.70 16.71
C VAL A 4 -20.70 29.75 15.68
N LYS A 5 -20.54 29.46 14.38
CA LYS A 5 -21.54 29.84 13.36
C LYS A 5 -21.46 28.95 12.11
N VAL A 6 -22.62 28.43 11.72
CA VAL A 6 -22.84 27.65 10.50
C VAL A 6 -23.28 28.60 9.37
N ALA A 7 -22.95 28.26 8.13
CA ALA A 7 -23.64 28.78 6.95
C ALA A 7 -23.81 27.68 5.89
N ARG A 8 -25.06 27.26 5.67
CA ARG A 8 -25.56 26.77 4.38
C ARG A 8 -26.46 27.87 3.78
N PRO A 9 -26.70 27.81 2.47
CA PRO A 9 -28.02 28.11 1.91
C PRO A 9 -28.57 26.89 1.15
N ASP A 10 -29.80 26.51 1.46
CA ASP A 10 -30.57 25.51 0.70
C ASP A 10 -31.61 26.23 -0.20
N ASP A 11 -31.95 25.61 -1.33
CA ASP A 11 -33.11 25.80 -2.24
C ASP A 11 -33.71 27.18 -2.58
N ALA A 12 -33.75 27.48 -3.89
CA ALA A 12 -34.90 28.08 -4.56
C ALA A 12 -35.02 27.55 -6.01
N SER A 13 -36.23 27.19 -6.45
CA SER A 13 -36.46 26.51 -7.74
C SER A 13 -37.32 27.33 -8.71
N SER A 14 -37.10 27.16 -10.02
CA SER A 14 -38.16 27.27 -11.06
C SER A 14 -37.69 26.83 -12.46
N LYS A 15 -38.65 26.44 -13.29
CA LYS A 15 -38.46 25.95 -14.67
C LYS A 15 -38.67 27.06 -15.70
N ARG A 16 -37.92 27.03 -16.81
CA ARG A 16 -38.51 27.09 -18.17
C ARG A 16 -37.52 26.61 -19.25
N SER A 17 -38.06 26.31 -20.42
CA SER A 17 -37.37 25.86 -21.63
C SER A 17 -37.51 26.95 -22.69
N GLU A 18 -36.51 27.09 -23.57
CA GLU A 18 -36.75 27.26 -25.02
C GLU A 18 -35.48 27.02 -25.85
N ASN A 19 -35.67 26.64 -27.11
CA ASN A 19 -34.59 26.41 -28.10
C ASN A 19 -34.27 27.71 -28.87
N GLN A 20 -33.04 27.85 -29.39
CA GLN A 20 -32.79 27.83 -30.85
C GLN A 20 -31.32 28.04 -31.30
N SER A 21 -30.88 27.13 -32.19
CA SER A 21 -30.19 27.39 -33.48
C SER A 21 -28.82 28.12 -33.59
N LYS A 22 -27.80 27.36 -34.06
CA LYS A 22 -26.88 27.62 -35.22
C LYS A 22 -25.97 28.88 -35.21
N HIS A 23 -24.77 28.93 -35.84
CA HIS A 23 -23.77 28.04 -36.51
C HIS A 23 -22.38 28.73 -36.27
N THR A 24 -21.15 28.23 -36.52
CA THR A 24 -20.51 27.62 -37.73
C THR A 24 -19.10 27.05 -37.41
N GLY A 25 -18.66 25.96 -38.08
CA GLY A 25 -17.25 25.60 -38.39
C GLY A 25 -16.33 25.11 -37.23
N GLU A 26 -15.57 24.00 -37.27
CA GLU A 26 -15.04 23.11 -38.34
C GLU A 26 -14.13 23.83 -39.36
N HIS A 27 -12.92 23.37 -39.74
CA HIS A 27 -12.06 22.18 -39.47
C HIS A 27 -10.67 22.69 -38.94
N GLU A 28 -9.67 21.97 -38.40
CA GLU A 28 -9.37 20.55 -38.10
C GLU A 28 -8.26 20.52 -37.00
N GLY A 29 -7.70 19.37 -36.59
CA GLY A 29 -6.55 19.34 -35.67
C GLY A 29 -5.91 17.99 -35.26
N LYS A 30 -5.97 16.91 -36.05
CA LYS A 30 -5.28 15.61 -35.84
C LYS A 30 -5.17 15.09 -34.38
N ALA A 31 -6.19 14.37 -33.91
CA ALA A 31 -5.98 13.34 -32.88
C ALA A 31 -5.18 12.16 -33.48
N LYS A 32 -4.21 11.61 -32.75
CA LYS A 32 -3.59 10.32 -33.10
C LYS A 32 -4.46 9.19 -32.56
N ASN A 33 -4.93 8.30 -33.43
CA ASN A 33 -5.46 7.00 -33.00
C ASN A 33 -4.30 6.11 -32.55
N GLU A 34 -4.12 5.96 -31.24
CA GLU A 34 -3.45 4.78 -30.69
C GLU A 34 -4.50 3.66 -30.61
N THR A 35 -4.40 2.70 -31.52
CA THR A 35 -5.26 1.52 -31.54
C THR A 35 -4.85 0.56 -30.42
N VAL A 36 -5.34 0.83 -29.22
CA VAL A 36 -5.23 -0.10 -28.09
C VAL A 36 -5.97 -1.40 -28.46
N ASP A 37 -5.25 -2.52 -28.43
CA ASP A 37 -5.83 -3.83 -28.67
C ASP A 37 -6.85 -4.16 -27.58
N SER A 38 -8.11 -4.34 -27.97
CA SER A 38 -9.24 -4.52 -27.05
C SER A 38 -9.46 -5.98 -26.61
N SER A 39 -8.50 -6.87 -26.87
CA SER A 39 -8.61 -8.31 -26.60
C SER A 39 -8.15 -8.77 -25.21
N ILE A 40 -7.43 -7.94 -24.44
CA ILE A 40 -6.95 -8.32 -23.10
C ILE A 40 -8.09 -8.22 -22.07
N ILE A 41 -8.71 -9.36 -21.75
CA ILE A 41 -9.68 -9.49 -20.65
C ILE A 41 -8.91 -9.70 -19.35
N GLU A 42 -8.77 -8.65 -18.54
CA GLU A 42 -8.17 -8.71 -17.20
C GLU A 42 -8.80 -9.80 -16.31
N ALA A 43 -7.96 -10.54 -15.59
CA ALA A 43 -8.37 -11.61 -14.69
C ALA A 43 -9.15 -11.07 -13.47
N LYS A 44 -10.47 -11.18 -13.50
CA LYS A 44 -11.34 -10.75 -12.39
C LYS A 44 -11.41 -11.81 -11.30
N CYS A 45 -11.17 -11.40 -10.05
CA CYS A 45 -11.33 -12.26 -8.89
C CYS A 45 -12.81 -12.70 -8.77
N PRO A 46 -13.14 -14.01 -8.78
CA PRO A 46 -14.53 -14.48 -8.71
C PRO A 46 -15.22 -14.17 -7.38
N LEU A 47 -14.46 -13.77 -6.35
CA LEU A 47 -14.97 -13.33 -5.04
C LEU A 47 -15.04 -11.80 -4.89
N GLY A 48 -14.76 -11.02 -5.95
CA GLY A 48 -14.94 -9.55 -5.96
C GLY A 48 -13.80 -8.72 -5.36
N TYR A 49 -12.62 -9.32 -5.16
CA TYR A 49 -11.41 -8.65 -4.67
C TYR A 49 -10.56 -8.00 -5.78
N ASP A 50 -11.16 -7.60 -6.90
CA ASP A 50 -10.44 -6.88 -7.95
C ASP A 50 -10.22 -5.39 -7.63
N SER A 51 -9.20 -4.80 -8.25
CA SER A 51 -8.76 -3.42 -8.00
C SER A 51 -9.71 -2.34 -8.53
N ARG A 52 -10.76 -2.72 -9.29
CA ARG A 52 -11.64 -1.77 -10.01
C ARG A 52 -13.08 -1.76 -9.48
N SER A 53 -13.53 -2.80 -8.78
CA SER A 53 -14.92 -2.96 -8.36
C SER A 53 -15.07 -3.61 -6.98
N PHE A 54 -14.29 -3.11 -5.99
CA PHE A 54 -14.28 -3.67 -4.64
C PHE A 54 -15.69 -3.87 -4.05
N LYS A 55 -16.04 -5.15 -3.88
CA LYS A 55 -17.18 -5.60 -3.09
C LYS A 55 -16.63 -6.29 -1.84
N LEU A 56 -17.30 -6.10 -0.70
CA LEU A 56 -17.01 -6.85 0.51
C LEU A 56 -17.37 -8.33 0.28
N GLY A 57 -16.38 -9.13 -0.14
CA GLY A 57 -16.51 -10.57 -0.28
C GLY A 57 -16.67 -11.29 1.07
N PRO A 58 -17.09 -12.56 1.09
CA PRO A 58 -17.45 -13.30 2.31
C PRO A 58 -16.28 -13.54 3.28
N LEU A 59 -15.04 -13.30 2.84
CA LEU A 59 -13.83 -13.40 3.66
C LEU A 59 -13.34 -12.02 4.16
N SER A 60 -14.14 -10.96 4.03
CA SER A 60 -13.77 -9.59 4.41
C SER A 60 -14.28 -9.21 5.80
N CYS A 61 -13.47 -8.50 6.58
CA CYS A 61 -13.96 -7.78 7.75
C CYS A 61 -14.56 -6.45 7.33
N VAL A 62 -15.82 -6.19 7.67
CA VAL A 62 -16.50 -4.91 7.32
C VAL A 62 -15.89 -3.69 8.00
N ILE A 63 -15.24 -3.85 9.17
CA ILE A 63 -14.64 -2.74 9.94
C ILE A 63 -13.37 -2.21 9.24
N CYS A 64 -12.46 -3.10 8.82
CA CYS A 64 -11.21 -2.69 8.17
C CYS A 64 -11.22 -2.80 6.65
N GLN A 65 -12.28 -3.37 6.06
CA GLN A 65 -12.45 -3.63 4.62
C GLN A 65 -11.32 -4.48 3.99
N ALA A 66 -10.45 -5.08 4.80
CA ALA A 66 -9.48 -6.07 4.39
C ALA A 66 -10.05 -7.49 4.53
N LEU A 67 -9.32 -8.49 4.05
CA LEU A 67 -9.55 -9.87 4.46
C LEU A 67 -9.51 -10.00 5.98
N LEU A 68 -10.23 -10.99 6.50
CA LEU A 68 -10.18 -11.38 7.90
C LEU A 68 -8.74 -11.74 8.33
N PHE A 69 -8.47 -11.60 9.62
CA PHE A 69 -7.20 -11.91 10.27
C PHE A 69 -7.44 -12.08 11.75
N GLU A 70 -6.99 -13.20 12.31
CA GLU A 70 -7.52 -13.73 13.57
C GLU A 70 -9.07 -13.68 13.57
N SER A 71 -9.67 -14.35 12.59
CA SER A 71 -11.13 -14.42 12.39
C SER A 71 -11.83 -14.71 13.72
N SER A 72 -12.73 -13.82 14.14
CA SER A 72 -13.30 -13.79 15.49
C SER A 72 -14.78 -13.48 15.47
N LYS A 73 -15.55 -14.32 16.15
CA LYS A 73 -17.02 -14.37 16.19
C LYS A 73 -17.55 -13.71 17.45
N CYS A 74 -18.55 -12.84 17.30
CA CYS A 74 -19.28 -12.24 18.42
C CYS A 74 -20.32 -13.22 18.95
N VAL A 75 -20.45 -13.33 20.28
CA VAL A 75 -21.55 -14.07 20.92
C VAL A 75 -22.52 -13.05 21.56
N PRO A 76 -23.85 -13.20 21.40
CA PRO A 76 -24.56 -14.34 20.77
C PRO A 76 -24.71 -14.24 19.25
N CYS A 77 -24.59 -13.06 18.64
CA CYS A 77 -25.07 -12.79 17.27
C CYS A 77 -24.29 -13.48 16.13
N SER A 78 -23.20 -14.20 16.41
CA SER A 78 -22.39 -15.01 15.47
C SER A 78 -21.74 -14.27 14.28
N HIS A 79 -21.78 -12.94 14.26
CA HIS A 79 -21.09 -12.10 13.26
C HIS A 79 -19.56 -12.15 13.44
N VAL A 80 -18.83 -12.19 12.31
CA VAL A 80 -17.38 -12.44 12.29
C VAL A 80 -16.58 -11.23 11.75
N PHE A 81 -15.47 -10.94 12.41
CA PHE A 81 -14.58 -9.80 12.16
C PHE A 81 -13.11 -10.22 12.39
N CYS A 82 -12.14 -9.34 12.11
CA CYS A 82 -10.78 -9.54 12.64
C CYS A 82 -10.76 -9.28 14.15
N LYS A 83 -10.03 -10.08 14.93
CA LYS A 83 -9.88 -9.92 16.40
C LYS A 83 -9.57 -8.47 16.80
N GLY A 84 -8.46 -7.92 16.32
CA GLY A 84 -8.04 -6.52 16.60
C GLY A 84 -8.95 -5.42 16.03
N CYS A 85 -9.96 -5.76 15.21
CA CYS A 85 -11.02 -4.82 14.83
C CYS A 85 -12.17 -4.82 15.84
N ILE A 86 -12.62 -6.01 16.28
CA ILE A 86 -13.84 -6.17 17.07
C ILE A 86 -13.62 -5.98 18.58
N THR A 87 -12.41 -6.22 19.10
CA THR A 87 -12.02 -5.94 20.50
C THR A 87 -12.11 -4.46 20.92
N ARG A 88 -12.46 -3.57 19.98
CA ARG A 88 -12.63 -2.12 20.19
C ARG A 88 -14.10 -1.70 20.35
N PHE A 89 -15.03 -2.66 20.33
CA PHE A 89 -16.47 -2.43 20.40
C PHE A 89 -17.07 -3.31 21.51
N ASN A 90 -18.06 -2.78 22.22
CA ASN A 90 -18.88 -3.54 23.17
C ASN A 90 -20.11 -4.16 22.49
N ASP A 91 -20.55 -3.57 21.36
CA ASP A 91 -21.78 -3.92 20.65
C ASP A 91 -21.44 -4.25 19.20
N CYS A 92 -22.10 -5.26 18.62
CA CYS A 92 -21.77 -5.79 17.31
C CYS A 92 -22.02 -4.77 16.17
N PRO A 93 -20.99 -4.32 15.41
CA PRO A 93 -21.15 -3.28 14.38
C PRO A 93 -22.03 -3.66 13.17
N LEU A 94 -22.55 -4.89 13.10
CA LEU A 94 -23.47 -5.35 12.05
C LEU A 94 -24.94 -5.43 12.49
N CYS A 95 -25.24 -5.49 13.79
CA CYS A 95 -26.61 -5.67 14.28
C CYS A 95 -26.96 -4.94 15.59
N GLY A 96 -26.00 -4.27 16.23
CA GLY A 96 -26.23 -3.52 17.47
C GLY A 96 -26.51 -4.38 18.71
N ALA A 97 -26.26 -5.69 18.66
CA ALA A 97 -26.37 -6.57 19.81
C ALA A 97 -25.07 -6.59 20.63
N ASP A 98 -25.19 -6.49 21.95
CA ASP A 98 -24.13 -6.58 22.95
C ASP A 98 -23.22 -7.81 22.71
N ILE A 99 -21.91 -7.64 22.86
CA ILE A 99 -20.91 -8.70 22.69
C ILE A 99 -20.55 -9.27 24.06
N GLU A 100 -21.20 -10.38 24.43
CA GLU A 100 -20.90 -11.11 25.67
C GLU A 100 -19.45 -11.64 25.72
N LYS A 101 -18.97 -12.11 24.56
CA LYS A 101 -17.61 -12.61 24.36
C LYS A 101 -17.26 -12.67 22.87
N ILE A 102 -15.95 -12.74 22.62
CA ILE A 102 -15.34 -12.88 21.29
C ILE A 102 -14.65 -14.25 21.22
N GLU A 103 -15.04 -15.09 20.27
CA GLU A 103 -14.51 -16.46 20.10
C GLU A 103 -13.73 -16.60 18.78
N ALA A 104 -12.63 -17.35 18.76
CA ALA A 104 -11.82 -17.51 17.56
C ALA A 104 -12.45 -18.50 16.55
N ASP A 105 -12.75 -18.02 15.33
CA ASP A 105 -13.21 -18.84 14.21
C ASP A 105 -12.01 -19.36 13.41
N ASN A 106 -11.34 -20.36 13.99
CA ASN A 106 -10.12 -20.95 13.43
C ASN A 106 -10.33 -21.63 12.06
N ASP A 107 -11.55 -22.10 11.77
CA ASP A 107 -11.84 -22.77 10.50
C ASP A 107 -12.11 -21.77 9.37
N LEU A 108 -12.80 -20.65 9.65
CA LEU A 108 -12.85 -19.54 8.70
C LEU A 108 -11.46 -18.93 8.48
N GLN A 109 -10.62 -18.82 9.52
CA GLN A 109 -9.25 -18.33 9.34
C GLN A 109 -8.45 -19.20 8.37
N LYS A 110 -8.49 -20.54 8.52
CA LYS A 110 -7.85 -21.47 7.56
C LYS A 110 -8.34 -21.28 6.13
N VAL A 111 -9.61 -20.94 5.92
CA VAL A 111 -10.16 -20.64 4.58
C VAL A 111 -9.59 -19.32 4.04
N VAL A 112 -9.47 -18.29 4.87
CA VAL A 112 -8.86 -17.00 4.51
C VAL A 112 -7.37 -17.17 4.18
N ASP A 113 -6.63 -17.93 4.99
CA ASP A 113 -5.21 -18.20 4.77
C ASP A 113 -5.00 -18.98 3.47
N ARG A 114 -5.79 -20.03 3.24
CA ARG A 114 -5.80 -20.78 1.96
C ARG A 114 -6.20 -19.93 0.76
N PHE A 115 -6.98 -18.87 0.94
CA PHE A 115 -7.32 -17.93 -0.13
C PHE A 115 -6.14 -16.99 -0.45
N ILE A 116 -5.45 -16.48 0.59
CA ILE A 116 -4.21 -15.69 0.44
C ILE A 116 -3.07 -16.52 -0.19
N ASP A 117 -3.02 -17.81 0.10
CA ASP A 117 -2.13 -18.78 -0.55
C ASP A 117 -2.57 -19.18 -1.96
N GLY A 118 -3.88 -19.22 -2.23
CA GLY A 118 -4.42 -19.45 -3.56
C GLY A 118 -3.99 -18.36 -4.53
N HIS A 119 -4.01 -17.10 -4.08
CA HIS A 119 -3.48 -15.94 -4.82
C HIS A 119 -1.96 -16.00 -5.08
N ALA A 120 -1.21 -16.93 -4.48
CA ALA A 120 0.22 -17.13 -4.74
C ALA A 120 0.53 -18.18 -5.81
N ARG A 121 -0.37 -19.16 -5.99
CA ARG A 121 -0.06 -20.45 -6.64
C ARG A 121 -0.34 -20.46 -8.15
N ILE A 122 -0.32 -19.28 -8.76
CA ILE A 122 -0.30 -19.09 -10.21
C ILE A 122 1.14 -18.81 -10.64
N LYS A 123 1.90 -19.91 -10.73
CA LYS A 123 3.12 -20.02 -11.52
C LYS A 123 2.99 -21.27 -12.38
N ARG A 124 3.15 -21.15 -13.70
CA ARG A 124 3.34 -22.30 -14.59
C ARG A 124 4.68 -22.16 -15.31
N SER A 125 5.49 -23.20 -15.21
CA SER A 125 6.70 -23.36 -16.00
C SER A 125 6.35 -23.42 -17.48
N HIS A 126 7.02 -22.61 -18.31
CA HIS A 126 7.04 -22.82 -19.76
C HIS A 126 7.63 -24.21 -20.06
N ALA A 127 6.78 -25.14 -20.51
CA ALA A 127 7.24 -26.30 -21.25
C ALA A 127 7.49 -25.85 -22.70
N SER A 128 8.69 -26.11 -23.23
CA SER A 128 9.04 -25.83 -24.62
C SER A 128 8.17 -26.65 -25.56
N THR A 129 7.52 -25.99 -26.52
CA THR A 129 6.66 -26.63 -27.52
C THR A 129 7.49 -27.30 -28.62
N ASP A 130 7.77 -28.59 -28.47
CA ASP A 130 8.29 -29.47 -29.54
C ASP A 130 7.85 -30.93 -29.31
N ALA A 131 6.59 -31.26 -29.63
CA ALA A 131 6.10 -32.60 -29.95
C ALA A 131 4.62 -32.57 -30.40
N GLU A 132 4.29 -33.24 -31.49
CA GLU A 132 2.90 -33.55 -31.87
C GLU A 132 2.45 -34.86 -31.19
N ALA A 133 1.23 -34.92 -30.63
CA ALA A 133 0.33 -36.08 -30.71
C ALA A 133 -0.97 -35.94 -29.88
N ALA A 134 -2.04 -36.54 -30.42
CA ALA A 134 -3.24 -37.07 -29.74
C ALA A 134 -4.19 -36.12 -28.96
N VAL A 135 -5.48 -36.39 -29.12
CA VAL A 135 -6.57 -35.76 -28.35
C VAL A 135 -6.87 -36.61 -27.11
N SER A 136 -6.93 -35.99 -25.93
CA SER A 136 -7.47 -36.60 -24.71
C SER A 136 -8.15 -35.56 -23.80
N ASP A 137 -9.11 -36.01 -22.99
CA ASP A 137 -9.89 -35.16 -22.07
C ASP A 137 -9.10 -34.73 -20.83
N ASN A 138 -8.13 -33.85 -21.05
CA ASN A 138 -7.69 -32.84 -20.09
C ASN A 138 -6.78 -31.84 -20.82
N LYS A 139 -7.36 -30.78 -21.40
CA LYS A 139 -6.54 -29.61 -21.73
C LYS A 139 -5.99 -29.05 -20.41
N PRO A 140 -4.66 -28.99 -20.21
CA PRO A 140 -4.13 -28.27 -19.08
C PRO A 140 -4.58 -26.82 -19.25
N VAL A 141 -5.26 -26.29 -18.22
CA VAL A 141 -5.44 -24.84 -18.10
C VAL A 141 -4.04 -24.22 -18.21
N ILE A 142 -3.93 -23.04 -18.79
CA ILE A 142 -2.72 -22.22 -18.73
C ILE A 142 -3.02 -21.11 -17.71
N TYR A 143 -2.13 -20.92 -16.75
CA TYR A 143 -2.21 -19.87 -15.74
C TYR A 143 -0.98 -19.01 -15.98
N GLU A 144 -1.21 -17.90 -16.67
CA GLU A 144 -0.24 -16.85 -16.95
C GLU A 144 0.14 -16.13 -15.65
N ASP A 145 1.26 -15.41 -15.60
CA ASP A 145 1.90 -15.05 -14.32
C ASP A 145 1.13 -13.96 -13.53
N VAL A 146 0.66 -14.32 -12.34
CA VAL A 146 -0.12 -13.49 -11.39
C VAL A 146 0.74 -13.19 -10.13
N SER A 147 2.04 -13.48 -10.15
CA SER A 147 2.96 -13.27 -9.02
C SER A 147 3.09 -11.80 -8.61
N LEU A 148 2.95 -10.86 -9.57
CA LEU A 148 2.86 -9.42 -9.28
C LEU A 148 1.55 -9.03 -8.56
N ASP A 149 0.43 -9.67 -8.92
CA ASP A 149 -0.87 -9.38 -8.31
C ASP A 149 -0.91 -9.79 -6.83
N ARG A 150 -0.23 -10.87 -6.41
CA ARG A 150 -0.20 -11.25 -4.98
C ARG A 150 0.44 -10.16 -4.12
N GLY A 151 1.56 -9.58 -4.59
CA GLY A 151 2.23 -8.47 -3.90
C GLY A 151 1.31 -7.26 -3.76
N ALA A 152 0.73 -6.81 -4.87
CA ALA A 152 -0.22 -5.69 -4.87
C ALA A 152 -1.47 -5.97 -3.99
N PHE A 153 -2.01 -7.18 -4.04
CA PHE A 153 -3.15 -7.63 -3.23
C PHE A 153 -2.85 -7.65 -1.72
N LEU A 154 -1.68 -8.17 -1.33
CA LEU A 154 -1.23 -8.17 0.07
C LEU A 154 -1.03 -6.75 0.59
N VAL A 155 -0.35 -5.89 -0.17
CA VAL A 155 -0.14 -4.48 0.18
C VAL A 155 -1.47 -3.73 0.28
N HIS A 156 -2.37 -3.91 -0.68
CA HIS A 156 -3.70 -3.29 -0.68
C HIS A 156 -4.53 -3.70 0.56
N HIS A 157 -4.53 -4.98 0.92
CA HIS A 157 -5.18 -5.45 2.15
C HIS A 157 -4.47 -4.99 3.43
N ALA A 158 -3.14 -4.85 3.41
CA ALA A 158 -2.38 -4.27 4.52
C ALA A 158 -2.69 -2.79 4.75
N MET A 159 -2.71 -1.96 3.69
CA MET A 159 -3.03 -0.53 3.77
C MET A 159 -4.43 -0.31 4.36
N ARG A 160 -5.40 -1.15 3.98
CA ARG A 160 -6.77 -1.13 4.54
C ARG A 160 -6.78 -1.45 6.03
N ALA A 161 -6.11 -2.54 6.44
CA ALA A 161 -5.97 -2.90 7.84
C ALA A 161 -5.27 -1.81 8.68
N PHE A 162 -4.19 -1.22 8.14
CA PHE A 162 -3.41 -0.15 8.77
C PHE A 162 -4.24 1.12 8.97
N ARG A 163 -4.95 1.59 7.93
CA ARG A 163 -5.88 2.73 8.01
C ARG A 163 -6.98 2.52 9.07
N ALA A 164 -7.47 1.29 9.18
CA ALA A 164 -8.46 0.90 10.19
C ALA A 164 -7.87 0.70 11.61
N ARG A 165 -6.56 0.88 11.80
CA ARG A 165 -5.82 0.68 13.06
C ARG A 165 -5.79 -0.78 13.55
N ASN A 166 -5.83 -1.74 12.61
CA ASN A 166 -5.53 -3.16 12.85
C ASN A 166 -4.11 -3.41 12.31
N ILE A 167 -3.11 -3.09 13.13
CA ILE A 167 -1.71 -2.97 12.68
C ILE A 167 -1.06 -4.35 12.57
N GLU A 168 -1.46 -5.30 13.38
CA GLU A 168 -1.04 -6.70 13.38
C GLU A 168 -1.39 -7.35 12.03
N SER A 169 -2.62 -7.13 11.55
CA SER A 169 -3.11 -7.60 10.25
C SER A 169 -2.45 -6.91 9.06
N ALA A 170 -1.92 -5.70 9.25
CA ALA A 170 -1.09 -5.02 8.25
C ALA A 170 0.35 -5.58 8.25
N LYS A 171 1.00 -5.65 9.42
CA LYS A 171 2.35 -6.19 9.64
C LYS A 171 2.47 -7.60 9.06
N SER A 172 1.53 -8.50 9.37
CA SER A 172 1.51 -9.88 8.86
C SER A 172 1.51 -9.97 7.32
N ARG A 173 0.67 -9.19 6.63
CA ARG A 173 0.59 -9.21 5.16
C ARG A 173 1.80 -8.57 4.48
N LEU A 174 2.35 -7.52 5.07
CA LEU A 174 3.58 -6.89 4.59
C LEU A 174 4.79 -7.80 4.80
N SER A 175 4.90 -8.49 5.93
CA SER A 175 5.95 -9.51 6.16
C SER A 175 5.87 -10.65 5.13
N LEU A 176 4.67 -11.16 4.83
CA LEU A 176 4.48 -12.17 3.78
C LEU A 176 4.94 -11.65 2.40
N CYS A 177 4.56 -10.41 2.06
CA CYS A 177 4.98 -9.77 0.81
C CYS A 177 6.51 -9.55 0.74
N VAL A 178 7.17 -9.21 1.86
CA VAL A 178 8.64 -9.13 1.94
C VAL A 178 9.28 -10.50 1.70
N THR A 179 8.73 -11.58 2.25
CA THR A 179 9.21 -12.94 1.96
C THR A 179 9.05 -13.29 0.48
N ASP A 180 7.85 -13.09 -0.09
CA ASP A 180 7.57 -13.37 -1.51
C ASP A 180 8.52 -12.61 -2.45
N ILE A 181 8.85 -11.35 -2.14
CA ILE A 181 9.78 -10.54 -2.93
C ILE A 181 11.24 -11.00 -2.73
N ARG A 182 11.62 -11.44 -1.52
CA ARG A 182 12.97 -11.98 -1.24
C ARG A 182 13.21 -13.30 -1.99
N GLU A 183 12.25 -14.23 -1.99
CA GLU A 183 12.33 -15.47 -2.77
C GLU A 183 12.46 -15.20 -4.29
N GLN A 184 11.78 -14.15 -4.80
CA GLN A 184 11.93 -13.73 -6.20
C GLN A 184 13.28 -13.06 -6.49
N LEU A 185 13.84 -12.31 -5.53
CA LEU A 185 15.18 -11.73 -5.65
C LEU A 185 16.30 -12.78 -5.56
N GLU A 186 16.13 -13.89 -4.82
CA GLU A 186 17.08 -15.01 -4.88
C GLU A 186 17.20 -15.60 -6.29
N ALA A 187 16.08 -15.68 -7.02
CA ALA A 187 16.04 -16.10 -8.41
C ALA A 187 16.43 -14.99 -9.43
N SER A 188 16.51 -13.72 -9.01
CA SER A 188 16.87 -12.58 -9.88
C SER A 188 17.47 -11.41 -9.09
N PRO A 189 18.73 -11.52 -8.61
CA PRO A 189 19.28 -10.62 -7.57
C PRO A 189 19.44 -9.14 -7.95
N ASN A 190 19.38 -8.82 -9.24
CA ASN A 190 19.56 -7.47 -9.79
C ASN A 190 18.28 -6.91 -10.45
N ASN A 191 17.09 -7.46 -10.14
CA ASN A 191 15.84 -6.94 -10.67
C ASN A 191 15.50 -5.59 -9.97
N PRO A 192 15.48 -4.45 -10.71
CA PRO A 192 15.29 -3.14 -10.10
C PRO A 192 13.87 -2.93 -9.56
N GLU A 193 12.87 -3.52 -10.22
CA GLU A 193 11.46 -3.42 -9.83
C GLU A 193 11.22 -4.13 -8.50
N LEU A 194 11.72 -5.36 -8.36
CA LEU A 194 11.61 -6.11 -7.09
C LEU A 194 12.36 -5.41 -5.95
N CYS A 195 13.51 -4.78 -6.22
CA CYS A 195 14.22 -3.96 -5.22
C CYS A 195 13.45 -2.68 -4.83
N SER A 196 12.74 -2.05 -5.78
CA SER A 196 11.88 -0.89 -5.52
C SER A 196 10.67 -1.28 -4.65
N GLN A 197 9.96 -2.35 -5.06
CA GLN A 197 8.85 -2.93 -4.30
C GLN A 197 9.29 -3.34 -2.89
N LEU A 198 10.41 -4.05 -2.75
CA LEU A 198 10.98 -4.43 -1.45
C LEU A 198 11.19 -3.20 -0.56
N GLY A 199 11.79 -2.15 -1.11
CA GLY A 199 12.02 -0.88 -0.41
C GLY A 199 10.75 -0.22 0.12
N ALA A 200 9.70 -0.14 -0.72
CA ALA A 200 8.41 0.45 -0.34
C ALA A 200 7.63 -0.39 0.69
N VAL A 201 7.62 -1.73 0.53
CA VAL A 201 6.94 -2.65 1.46
C VAL A 201 7.65 -2.65 2.82
N LEU A 202 8.99 -2.66 2.85
CA LEU A 202 9.77 -2.53 4.08
C LEU A 202 9.54 -1.19 4.79
N GLY A 203 9.47 -0.08 4.06
CA GLY A 203 9.11 1.22 4.63
C GLY A 203 7.73 1.21 5.28
N THR A 204 6.76 0.53 4.65
CA THR A 204 5.41 0.37 5.23
C THR A 204 5.41 -0.56 6.45
N LEU A 205 6.27 -1.59 6.45
CA LEU A 205 6.45 -2.51 7.58
C LEU A 205 7.11 -1.83 8.79
N GLY A 206 8.04 -0.91 8.55
CA GLY A 206 8.63 -0.02 9.56
C GLY A 206 7.57 0.91 10.20
N ASP A 207 6.67 1.48 9.40
CA ASP A 207 5.53 2.25 9.93
C ASP A 207 4.57 1.40 10.76
N CYS A 208 4.35 0.13 10.42
CA CYS A 208 3.59 -0.79 11.27
C CYS A 208 4.27 -0.99 12.64
N CYS A 209 5.58 -1.24 12.67
CA CYS A 209 6.31 -1.43 13.93
C CYS A 209 6.29 -0.15 14.78
N ARG A 210 6.55 1.01 14.17
CA ARG A 210 6.45 2.33 14.82
C ARG A 210 5.05 2.59 15.38
N ALA A 211 3.99 2.21 14.66
CA ALA A 211 2.60 2.34 15.12
C ALA A 211 2.23 1.38 16.27
N MET A 212 2.99 0.30 16.47
CA MET A 212 2.88 -0.62 17.62
C MET A 212 3.79 -0.24 18.80
N GLY A 213 4.60 0.84 18.68
CA GLY A 213 5.61 1.22 19.68
C GLY A 213 6.94 0.45 19.58
N ASP A 214 7.08 -0.43 18.59
CA ASP A 214 8.28 -1.22 18.30
C ASP A 214 9.29 -0.39 17.48
N GLY A 215 9.91 0.59 18.12
CA GLY A 215 10.90 1.48 17.51
C GLY A 215 12.15 0.74 17.01
N GLY A 216 12.56 -0.32 17.70
CA GLY A 216 13.71 -1.15 17.33
C GLY A 216 13.52 -1.80 15.96
N SER A 217 12.44 -2.58 15.79
CA SER A 217 12.15 -3.22 14.49
C SER A 217 11.77 -2.20 13.41
N ALA A 218 11.21 -1.04 13.79
CA ALA A 218 10.96 0.04 12.85
C ALA A 218 12.27 0.57 12.23
N ILE A 219 13.30 0.86 13.04
CA ILE A 219 14.63 1.25 12.55
C ILE A 219 15.20 0.17 11.63
N THR A 220 15.12 -1.11 12.01
CA THR A 220 15.60 -2.23 11.17
C THR A 220 14.93 -2.24 9.80
N TYR A 221 13.60 -2.19 9.72
CA TYR A 221 12.90 -2.23 8.43
C TYR A 221 13.08 -0.94 7.60
N PHE A 222 13.22 0.23 8.22
CA PHE A 222 13.58 1.45 7.49
C PHE A 222 15.03 1.39 6.96
N GLN A 223 15.96 0.76 7.69
CA GLN A 223 17.33 0.57 7.21
C GLN A 223 17.38 -0.43 6.05
N GLU A 224 16.70 -1.59 6.17
CA GLU A 224 16.56 -2.55 5.06
C GLU A 224 15.89 -1.90 3.83
N SER A 225 14.92 -1.00 4.03
CA SER A 225 14.29 -0.21 2.97
C SER A 225 15.29 0.70 2.26
N VAL A 226 16.12 1.44 3.01
CA VAL A 226 17.20 2.26 2.47
C VAL A 226 18.23 1.41 1.73
N ASP A 227 18.59 0.24 2.26
CA ASP A 227 19.63 -0.63 1.70
C ASP A 227 19.19 -1.41 0.46
N ALA A 228 17.88 -1.56 0.24
CA ALA A 228 17.30 -2.02 -1.02
C ALA A 228 17.30 -0.89 -2.06
N LEU A 229 16.75 0.29 -1.72
CA LEU A 229 16.61 1.43 -2.63
C LEU A 229 17.96 2.06 -3.03
N SER A 230 18.97 2.01 -2.14
CA SER A 230 20.32 2.56 -2.43
C SER A 230 21.06 1.82 -3.56
N ARG A 231 20.54 0.67 -4.03
CA ARG A 231 21.11 -0.11 -5.14
C ARG A 231 20.57 0.33 -6.51
N LEU A 232 19.57 1.19 -6.52
CA LEU A 232 18.84 1.60 -7.73
C LEU A 232 19.40 2.91 -8.31
N PRO A 233 19.16 3.22 -9.59
CA PRO A 233 19.65 4.46 -10.22
C PRO A 233 19.13 5.71 -9.51
N THR A 234 20.04 6.58 -9.08
CA THR A 234 19.76 7.84 -8.34
C THR A 234 19.22 8.97 -9.24
N GLN A 235 18.43 8.60 -10.25
CA GLN A 235 17.74 9.51 -11.18
C GLN A 235 16.22 9.40 -11.06
N ASP A 236 15.70 8.31 -10.49
CA ASP A 236 14.27 8.12 -10.25
C ASP A 236 13.82 8.89 -9.00
N MET A 237 12.87 9.80 -9.18
CA MET A 237 12.41 10.68 -8.10
C MET A 237 11.51 9.99 -7.07
N GLU A 238 10.81 8.91 -7.41
CA GLU A 238 9.96 8.17 -6.47
C GLU A 238 10.82 7.27 -5.56
N ILE A 239 11.86 6.66 -6.13
CA ILE A 239 12.89 5.91 -5.38
C ILE A 239 13.64 6.86 -4.42
N ILE A 240 14.09 8.03 -4.90
CA ILE A 240 14.79 9.03 -4.07
C ILE A 240 13.88 9.53 -2.95
N HIS A 241 12.62 9.85 -3.24
CA HIS A 241 11.66 10.28 -2.23
C HIS A 241 11.42 9.19 -1.17
N THR A 242 11.16 7.94 -1.58
CA THR A 242 10.91 6.82 -0.67
C THR A 242 12.12 6.52 0.22
N LEU A 243 13.32 6.51 -0.34
CA LEU A 243 14.58 6.35 0.40
C LEU A 243 14.77 7.48 1.43
N CYS A 244 14.52 8.73 1.02
CA CYS A 244 14.60 9.89 1.91
C CYS A 244 13.55 9.84 3.03
N VAL A 245 12.34 9.37 2.74
CA VAL A 245 11.29 9.17 3.74
C VAL A 245 11.70 8.10 4.77
N SER A 246 12.32 6.99 4.35
CA SER A 246 12.85 5.98 5.27
C SER A 246 14.01 6.52 6.12
N LEU A 247 15.00 7.22 5.53
CA LEU A 247 16.07 7.91 6.28
C LEU A 247 15.51 8.89 7.33
N ASN A 248 14.56 9.74 6.94
CA ASN A 248 13.94 10.70 7.84
C ASN A 248 13.16 10.03 8.98
N LYS A 249 12.55 8.86 8.77
CA LYS A 249 11.86 8.12 9.84
C LYS A 249 12.83 7.47 10.83
N ILE A 250 14.02 7.04 10.39
CA ILE A 250 15.09 6.61 11.31
C ILE A 250 15.60 7.81 12.11
N GLY A 251 15.84 8.96 11.46
CA GLY A 251 16.24 10.20 12.12
C GLY A 251 15.22 10.69 13.15
N ASP A 252 13.91 10.58 12.83
CA ASP A 252 12.81 10.88 13.77
C ASP A 252 12.88 9.98 15.02
N LEU A 253 13.00 8.66 14.84
CA LEU A 253 13.11 7.72 15.96
C LEU A 253 14.35 8.00 16.81
N LYS A 254 15.50 8.22 16.18
CA LYS A 254 16.75 8.59 16.86
C LYS A 254 16.65 9.92 17.62
N TYR A 255 15.90 10.89 17.11
CA TYR A 255 15.63 12.14 17.81
C TYR A 255 14.83 11.91 19.11
N TYR A 256 13.76 11.11 19.04
CA TYR A 256 12.94 10.79 20.22
C TYR A 256 13.66 9.89 21.24
N ASP A 257 14.61 9.05 20.78
CA ASP A 257 15.52 8.28 21.65
C ASP A 257 16.62 9.15 22.31
N GLY A 258 16.75 10.43 21.92
CA GLY A 258 17.77 11.37 22.42
C GLY A 258 19.14 11.25 21.72
N ASP A 259 19.27 10.39 20.72
CA ASP A 259 20.47 10.18 19.92
C ASP A 259 20.54 11.22 18.78
N LEU A 260 20.75 12.47 19.18
CA LEU A 260 20.79 13.63 18.27
C LEU A 260 21.90 13.50 17.22
N GLN A 261 23.04 12.89 17.55
CA GLN A 261 24.13 12.70 16.59
C GLN A 261 23.78 11.67 15.49
N ALA A 262 23.13 10.55 15.82
CA ALA A 262 22.58 9.68 14.79
C ALA A 262 21.47 10.38 13.99
N SER A 263 20.58 11.14 14.65
CA SER A 263 19.52 11.90 13.98
C SER A 263 20.07 12.88 12.94
N LYS A 264 21.07 13.70 13.31
CA LYS A 264 21.82 14.61 12.42
C LYS A 264 22.40 13.88 11.21
N SER A 265 23.00 12.69 11.43
CA SER A 265 23.56 11.85 10.35
C SER A 265 22.49 11.37 9.36
N TYR A 266 21.37 10.84 9.85
CA TYR A 266 20.26 10.35 9.00
C TYR A 266 19.57 11.48 8.21
N TYR A 267 19.33 12.64 8.85
CA TYR A 267 18.76 13.81 8.16
C TYR A 267 19.72 14.41 7.13
N SER A 268 21.02 14.54 7.46
CA SER A 268 22.04 15.04 6.52
C SER A 268 22.17 14.13 5.30
N ARG A 269 22.14 12.81 5.48
CA ARG A 269 22.13 11.85 4.36
C ARG A 269 20.87 12.01 3.50
N SER A 270 19.69 12.23 4.09
CA SER A 270 18.47 12.51 3.32
C SER A 270 18.55 13.83 2.55
N LEU A 271 19.16 14.86 3.14
CA LEU A 271 19.37 16.15 2.48
C LEU A 271 20.33 16.00 1.29
N GLU A 272 21.40 15.23 1.43
CA GLU A 272 22.37 14.97 0.35
C GLU A 272 21.72 14.32 -0.88
N TYR A 273 20.92 13.26 -0.70
CA TYR A 273 20.21 12.63 -1.83
C TYR A 273 19.29 13.63 -2.56
N ARG A 274 18.51 14.43 -1.82
CA ARG A 274 17.60 15.45 -2.39
C ARG A 274 18.36 16.58 -3.08
N HIS A 275 19.46 17.09 -2.50
CA HIS A 275 20.32 18.08 -3.15
C HIS A 275 21.02 17.54 -4.40
N ASN A 276 21.42 16.26 -4.42
CA ASN A 276 22.00 15.64 -5.61
C ASN A 276 20.95 15.46 -6.72
N ALA A 277 19.72 15.06 -6.38
CA ALA A 277 18.60 15.01 -7.33
C ALA A 277 18.24 16.39 -7.92
N MET A 278 18.37 17.45 -7.11
CA MET A 278 18.05 18.82 -7.55
C MET A 278 19.05 19.38 -8.57
N LYS A 279 20.24 18.78 -8.70
CA LYS A 279 21.23 19.12 -9.75
C LYS A 279 20.81 18.62 -11.14
N SER A 280 19.98 17.58 -11.21
CA SER A 280 19.41 17.05 -12.48
C SER A 280 17.96 17.47 -12.72
N HIS A 281 17.23 17.87 -11.66
CA HIS A 281 15.81 18.24 -11.73
C HIS A 281 15.53 19.58 -11.02
N SER A 282 16.13 20.67 -11.50
CA SER A 282 16.07 22.02 -10.89
C SER A 282 14.65 22.58 -10.75
N ASP A 283 13.75 22.21 -11.66
CA ASP A 283 12.48 22.91 -11.88
C ASP A 283 11.29 22.20 -11.19
N SER A 284 11.56 21.26 -10.28
CA SER A 284 10.54 20.43 -9.60
C SER A 284 10.10 21.03 -8.25
N PRO A 285 8.85 21.56 -8.12
CA PRO A 285 8.42 22.22 -6.88
C PRO A 285 8.29 21.26 -5.68
N SER A 286 7.98 19.99 -5.93
CA SER A 286 7.93 18.97 -4.88
C SER A 286 9.32 18.69 -4.30
N LEU A 287 10.35 18.66 -5.15
CA LEU A 287 11.74 18.49 -4.71
C LEU A 287 12.24 19.70 -3.92
N THR A 288 11.88 20.92 -4.32
CA THR A 288 12.19 22.13 -3.54
C THR A 288 11.60 22.07 -2.12
N LEU A 289 10.35 21.61 -1.99
CA LEU A 289 9.71 21.41 -0.68
C LEU A 289 10.39 20.30 0.12
N ASP A 290 10.72 19.18 -0.52
CA ASP A 290 11.41 18.04 0.10
C ASP A 290 12.81 18.43 0.63
N VAL A 291 13.55 19.26 -0.11
CA VAL A 291 14.83 19.86 0.33
C VAL A 291 14.61 20.79 1.52
N ALA A 292 13.61 21.68 1.48
CA ALA A 292 13.32 22.61 2.58
C ALA A 292 12.94 21.87 3.88
N VAL A 293 12.18 20.78 3.79
CA VAL A 293 11.86 19.91 4.95
C VAL A 293 13.11 19.21 5.49
N SER A 294 14.01 18.73 4.62
CA SER A 294 15.30 18.17 5.06
C SER A 294 16.19 19.20 5.74
N LEU A 295 16.27 20.44 5.23
CA LEU A 295 17.04 21.52 5.85
C LEU A 295 16.50 21.89 7.23
N ALA A 296 15.18 22.02 7.38
CA ALA A 296 14.54 22.29 8.67
C ALA A 296 14.87 21.20 9.71
N LYS A 297 14.75 19.92 9.32
CA LYS A 297 15.09 18.79 10.20
C LYS A 297 16.55 18.77 10.64
N VAL A 298 17.51 19.15 9.78
CA VAL A 298 18.92 19.28 10.19
C VAL A 298 19.08 20.43 11.19
N ALA A 299 18.55 21.62 10.89
CA ALA A 299 18.65 22.80 11.74
C ALA A 299 18.00 22.60 13.14
N ASP A 300 16.88 21.88 13.23
CA ASP A 300 16.24 21.53 14.50
C ASP A 300 17.14 20.64 15.38
N VAL A 301 17.96 19.77 14.78
CA VAL A 301 18.92 18.93 15.51
C VAL A 301 20.19 19.69 15.87
N ASP A 302 20.71 20.52 14.96
CA ASP A 302 21.89 21.35 15.20
C ASP A 302 21.66 22.28 16.42
N LYS A 303 20.50 22.94 16.45
CA LYS A 303 20.02 23.68 17.62
C LYS A 303 19.87 22.81 18.88
N GLY A 304 19.46 21.56 18.74
CA GLY A 304 19.38 20.60 19.84
C GLY A 304 20.75 20.17 20.40
N LEU A 305 21.79 20.24 19.57
CA LEU A 305 23.18 19.95 19.93
C LEU A 305 23.92 21.18 20.49
N GLY A 306 23.45 22.39 20.19
CA GLY A 306 24.15 23.64 20.48
C GLY A 306 25.12 24.07 19.38
N ASP A 307 25.01 23.49 18.19
CA ASP A 307 25.68 23.94 16.97
C ASP A 307 24.81 25.07 16.34
N GLU A 308 25.07 26.35 16.68
CA GLU A 308 24.43 27.54 16.07
C GLU A 308 25.30 28.19 14.96
#